data_AF-A0A257MFQ8-F1
#
_entry.id   AF-A0A257MFQ8-F1
#
_cell.length_a   1.000
_cell.length_b   1.000
_cell.length_c   1.000
_cell.angle_alpha   90.00
_cell.angle_beta   90.00
_cell.angle_gamma   90.00
#
_symmetry.space_group_name_H-M   'P 1'
#
loop_
_entity.id
_entity.type
_entity.pdbx_description
1 polymer ?
#
loop_
_entity_poly.entity_id
_entity_poly.type
_entity_poly.pdbx_seq_one_letter_code
_entity_poly.pdbx_strand_id
1 'polypeptide(L)' 'MDTGEPVDMLKLGVVEPLRVKTQAINSAAEAAVMILRIDDVIASKSGGPGGMPGGMGGPGGMGGMGGEDFD' A
#
# COMPACT_ATOMS: atom_id res chain seq x y z
N MET A 1 3.54 32.50 -25.73
CA MET A 1 2.70 31.41 -26.29
C MET A 1 1.24 31.76 -26.04
N ASP A 2 0.81 32.92 -26.53
CA ASP A 2 -0.26 33.67 -25.85
C ASP A 2 -1.55 33.75 -26.68
N THR A 3 -1.63 32.94 -27.75
CA THR A 3 -2.79 32.88 -28.65
C THR A 3 -3.83 31.85 -28.20
N GLY A 4 -3.50 30.93 -27.28
CA GLY A 4 -4.39 29.84 -26.82
C GLY A 4 -4.65 28.73 -27.85
N GLU A 5 -4.11 28.88 -29.06
CA GLU A 5 -4.30 27.95 -30.17
C GLU A 5 -3.40 26.71 -30.06
N PRO A 6 -3.83 25.54 -30.54
CA PRO A 6 -3.01 24.34 -30.57
C PRO A 6 -1.78 24.52 -31.47
N VAL A 7 -0.61 24.09 -30.97
CA VAL A 7 0.65 24.12 -31.73
C VAL A 7 1.41 22.81 -31.60
N ASP A 8 2.29 22.56 -32.57
CA ASP A 8 3.16 21.38 -32.60
C ASP A 8 4.37 21.60 -31.68
N MET A 9 4.37 20.92 -30.53
CA MET A 9 5.40 21.07 -29.50
C MET A 9 6.77 20.58 -29.96
N LEU A 10 6.83 19.60 -30.86
CA LEU A 10 8.10 19.07 -31.36
C LEU A 10 8.77 20.08 -32.30
N LYS A 11 8.00 20.73 -33.18
CA LYS A 11 8.52 21.79 -34.06
C LYS A 11 9.02 23.00 -33.28
N LEU A 12 8.44 23.27 -32.12
CA LEU A 12 8.85 24.34 -31.21
C LEU A 12 10.05 23.96 -30.32
N GLY A 13 10.55 22.73 -30.43
CA GLY A 13 11.66 22.23 -29.61
C GLY A 13 11.30 22.06 -28.12
N VAL A 14 10.01 22.09 -27.79
CA VAL A 14 9.51 21.91 -26.42
C VAL A 14 9.44 20.41 -26.15
N VAL A 15 10.50 19.90 -25.52
CA VAL A 15 10.63 18.49 -25.18
C VAL A 15 10.85 18.31 -23.70
N GLU A 16 10.34 17.21 -23.17
CA GLU A 16 10.51 16.84 -21.78
C GLU A 16 11.19 15.47 -21.66
N PRO A 17 11.96 15.22 -20.58
CA PRO A 17 12.60 13.93 -20.40
C PRO A 17 11.56 12.82 -20.21
N LEU A 18 11.76 11.69 -20.89
CA LEU A 18 10.87 10.51 -20.81
C LEU A 18 10.51 10.14 -19.36
N ARG A 19 11.51 10.16 -18.48
CA ARG A 19 11.36 9.83 -17.06
C ARG A 19 10.29 10.66 -16.35
N VAL A 20 10.13 11.94 -16.72
CA VAL A 20 9.14 12.83 -16.10
C VAL A 20 7.72 12.36 -16.45
N LYS A 21 7.45 12.13 -17.73
CA LYS A 21 6.13 11.66 -18.18
C LYS A 21 5.82 10.25 -17.69
N THR A 22 6.79 9.34 -17.70
CA THR A 22 6.60 7.98 -17.17
C THR A 22 6.27 8.01 -15.67
N GLN A 23 7.03 8.77 -14.87
CA GLN A 23 6.78 8.85 -13.43
C GLN A 23 5.44 9.53 -13.12
N ALA A 24 5.10 10.60 -13.82
CA ALA A 24 3.82 11.29 -13.64
C ALA A 24 2.62 10.34 -13.89
N ILE A 25 2.67 9.55 -14.97
CA ILE A 25 1.61 8.58 -15.28
C ILE A 25 1.55 7.48 -14.21
N ASN A 26 2.68 6.91 -13.84
CA ASN A 26 2.72 5.83 -12.85
C ASN A 26 2.18 6.29 -11.49
N SER A 27 2.62 7.46 -11.00
CA SER A 27 2.16 7.99 -9.71
C SER A 27 0.69 8.41 -9.74
N ALA A 28 0.20 8.96 -10.86
CA ALA A 28 -1.22 9.24 -11.01
C ALA A 28 -2.06 7.95 -11.00
N ALA A 29 -1.59 6.89 -11.66
CA ALA A 29 -2.25 5.58 -11.67
C ALA A 29 -2.25 4.95 -10.27
N GLU A 30 -1.14 4.98 -9.54
CA GLU A 30 -1.06 4.50 -8.16
C GLU A 30 -2.05 5.24 -7.24
N ALA A 31 -2.10 6.57 -7.32
CA ALA A 31 -3.04 7.37 -6.55
C ALA A 31 -4.50 7.03 -6.90
N ALA A 32 -4.82 6.88 -8.18
CA ALA A 32 -6.15 6.48 -8.62
C ALA A 32 -6.53 5.08 -8.11
N VAL A 33 -5.60 4.11 -8.16
CA VAL A 33 -5.81 2.75 -7.63
C VAL A 33 -6.05 2.77 -6.12
N MET A 34 -5.30 3.59 -5.37
CA MET A 34 -5.51 3.74 -3.92
C MET A 34 -6.90 4.28 -3.57
N ILE A 35 -7.42 5.22 -4.38
CA ILE A 35 -8.78 5.75 -4.20
C ILE A 35 -9.82 4.65 -4.52
N LEU A 36 -9.63 3.91 -5.61
CA LEU A 36 -10.57 2.85 -6.02
C LEU A 36 -10.58 1.64 -5.08
N ARG A 37 -9.45 1.33 -4.43
CA ARG A 37 -9.29 0.18 -3.52
C ARG A 37 -9.33 0.57 -2.05
N ILE A 38 -9.93 1.70 -1.71
CA ILE A 38 -9.95 2.18 -0.33
C ILE A 38 -10.61 1.18 0.62
N ASP A 39 -11.63 0.45 0.16
CA ASP A 39 -12.33 -0.56 0.95
C ASP A 39 -11.39 -1.74 1.31
N ASP A 40 -10.55 -2.18 0.36
CA ASP A 40 -9.53 -3.22 0.59
C ASP A 40 -8.42 -2.73 1.55
N VAL A 41 -8.01 -1.48 1.42
CA VAL A 41 -6.99 -0.86 2.28
C VAL A 41 -7.49 -0.71 3.72
N ILE A 42 -8.76 -0.35 3.93
CA ILE A 42 -9.36 -0.24 5.27
C ILE A 42 -9.55 -1.63 5.88
N ALA A 43 -10.02 -2.62 5.11
CA ALA A 43 -10.18 -4.00 5.59
C ALA A 43 -8.85 -4.59 6.07
N SER A 44 -7.74 -4.32 5.37
CA SER A 44 -6.39 -4.77 5.76
C SER A 44 -5.88 -4.19 7.09
N LYS A 45 -6.43 -3.04 7.54
CA LYS A 45 -6.07 -2.42 8.83
C LYS A 45 -6.87 -2.96 10.02
N SER A 46 -7.92 -3.74 9.77
CA SER A 46 -8.77 -4.31 10.83
C SER A 46 -8.29 -5.68 11.34
N GLY A 47 -7.23 -6.23 10.74
CA GLY A 47 -6.56 -7.46 11.21
C GLY A 47 -5.44 -7.15 12.20
N GLY A 48 -5.77 -6.85 13.45
CA GLY A 48 -4.81 -7.01 14.55
C GLY A 48 -4.45 -8.50 14.72
N PRO A 49 -3.29 -8.85 15.30
CA PRO A 49 -2.99 -10.23 15.68
C PRO A 49 -3.97 -10.67 16.79
N GLY A 50 -5.14 -11.15 16.40
CA GLY A 50 -6.24 -11.41 17.33
C GLY A 50 -7.47 -11.90 16.60
N GLY A 51 -7.46 -13.15 16.18
CA GLY A 51 -8.60 -13.77 15.54
C GLY A 51 -8.32 -15.19 15.08
N MET A 52 -7.82 -16.06 15.96
CA MET A 52 -7.90 -17.50 15.71
C MET A 52 -9.39 -17.88 15.78
N PRO A 53 -9.99 -18.47 14.73
CA PRO A 53 -11.35 -18.96 14.81
C PRO A 53 -11.41 -20.06 15.88
N GLY A 54 -12.24 -19.85 16.90
CA GLY A 54 -12.53 -20.89 17.88
C GLY A 54 -13.11 -22.11 17.19
N GLY A 55 -12.51 -23.27 17.45
CA GLY A 55 -13.03 -24.55 16.99
C GLY A 55 -12.08 -25.72 17.24
N MET A 56 -12.37 -26.47 18.30
CA MET A 56 -12.08 -27.91 18.48
C MET A 56 -10.73 -28.35 19.10
N GLY A 57 -10.78 -28.66 20.40
CA GLY A 57 -10.24 -29.92 20.94
C GLY A 57 -8.81 -29.94 21.50
N GLY A 58 -8.68 -30.11 22.83
CA GLY A 58 -7.48 -30.67 23.46
C GLY A 58 -7.23 -30.19 24.89
N PRO A 59 -7.53 -30.98 25.95
CA PRO A 59 -7.11 -30.68 27.32
C PRO A 59 -5.65 -31.09 27.50
N GLY A 60 -4.75 -30.13 27.67
CA GLY A 60 -3.35 -30.45 27.99
C GLY A 60 -2.48 -29.21 28.12
N GLY A 61 -2.22 -28.78 29.35
CA GLY A 61 -1.31 -27.67 29.60
C GLY A 61 -1.27 -27.18 31.05
N MET A 62 -1.38 -28.10 32.02
CA MET A 62 -1.01 -27.78 33.40
C MET A 62 0.51 -27.98 33.51
N GLY A 63 1.25 -26.88 33.63
CA GLY A 63 2.71 -26.89 33.70
C GLY A 63 3.27 -25.62 34.32
N GLY A 64 2.75 -25.25 35.50
CA GLY A 64 3.39 -24.26 36.36
C GLY A 64 4.10 -24.98 37.51
N MET A 65 5.44 -25.01 37.47
CA MET A 65 6.32 -25.13 38.65
C MET A 65 7.77 -25.30 38.17
N GLY A 66 8.66 -24.44 38.67
CA GLY A 66 10.10 -24.58 38.50
C GLY A 66 10.80 -23.22 38.50
N GLY A 67 10.90 -22.60 39.66
CA GLY A 67 11.86 -21.51 39.85
C GLY A 67 13.25 -22.12 40.03
N GLU A 68 14.25 -21.51 39.41
CA GLU A 68 15.66 -21.69 39.77
C GLU A 68 16.39 -20.38 39.52
N ASP A 69 17.17 -20.02 40.53
CA ASP A 69 17.90 -18.78 40.75
C ASP A 69 18.98 -18.52 39.70
N PHE A 70 19.19 -17.25 39.36
CA PHE A 70 20.47 -16.78 38.82
C PHE A 70 20.79 -15.40 39.43
N ASP A 71 21.69 -15.44 40.41
CA ASP A 71 22.67 -14.38 40.68
C ASP A 71 23.58 -14.15 39.46
#